data_AF-A0A850Q3F3-F1
#
_entry.id   AF-A0A850Q3F3-F1
#
_cell.length_a   1.000
_cell.length_b   1.000
_cell.length_c   1.000
_cell.angle_alpha   90.00
_cell.angle_beta   90.00
_cell.angle_gamma   90.00
#
_symmetry.space_group_name_H-M   'P 1'
#
loop_
_entity.id
_entity.type
_entity.pdbx_description
1 polymer ?
#
loop_
_entity_poly.entity_id
_entity_poly.type
_entity_poly.pdbx_seq_one_letter_code
_entity_poly.pdbx_strand_id
1 'polypeptide(L)'
;MKFLINDQEVSFSKEDFPMLVNGQAFIQSGASFFSVSLMTKLFEEGEKIVFFTGFPPAKELFRNQLGSRVNDKNIIIIESGDEENFIKELDNIGDLDERIVLFKNIEEYSQNLFDKLKNHKLTIFSGDVDKCAFSNSLMKMDFKAQILFTYPENLEIENKIDLPKFSGHIIGERLNGIIRIEQ
;
A
#
# COMPACT_ATOMS: atom_id res chain seq x y z
N MET A 1 -4.59 -10.87 -13.05
CA MET A 1 -4.76 -10.81 -11.58
C MET A 1 -6.07 -10.12 -11.25
N LYS A 2 -6.84 -10.67 -10.32
CA LYS A 2 -8.12 -10.12 -9.86
C LYS A 2 -8.13 -9.97 -8.35
N PHE A 3 -8.81 -8.93 -7.86
CA PHE A 3 -9.12 -8.77 -6.45
C PHE A 3 -10.53 -9.27 -6.21
N LEU A 4 -10.70 -10.13 -5.21
CA LEU A 4 -11.99 -10.67 -4.82
C LEU A 4 -12.31 -10.22 -3.40
N ILE A 5 -13.50 -9.66 -3.18
CA ILE A 5 -14.08 -9.46 -1.84
C ILE A 5 -15.28 -10.39 -1.72
N ASN A 6 -15.27 -11.28 -0.72
CA ASN A 6 -16.30 -12.29 -0.54
C ASN A 6 -16.62 -13.06 -1.85
N ASP A 7 -15.56 -13.48 -2.54
CA ASP A 7 -15.62 -14.19 -3.84
C ASP A 7 -16.16 -13.37 -5.03
N GLN A 8 -16.40 -12.07 -4.86
CA GLN A 8 -16.82 -11.18 -5.95
C GLN A 8 -15.67 -10.30 -6.44
N GLU A 9 -15.50 -10.20 -7.75
CA GLU A 9 -14.49 -9.35 -8.36
C GLU A 9 -14.76 -7.88 -8.06
N VAL A 10 -13.72 -7.17 -7.62
CA VAL A 10 -13.77 -5.75 -7.29
C VAL A 10 -12.63 -4.99 -7.94
N SER A 11 -12.87 -3.71 -8.21
CA SER A 11 -11.86 -2.74 -8.59
C SER A 11 -11.68 -1.67 -7.52
N PHE A 12 -10.46 -1.15 -7.43
CA PHE A 12 -10.14 0.00 -6.61
C PHE A 12 -10.20 1.27 -7.44
N SER A 13 -10.44 2.41 -6.79
CA SER A 13 -10.56 3.71 -7.43
C SER A 13 -9.99 4.79 -6.52
N LYS A 14 -9.93 6.03 -7.01
CA LYS A 14 -9.46 7.18 -6.21
C LYS A 14 -10.32 7.47 -4.97
N GLU A 15 -11.56 6.99 -4.94
CA GLU A 15 -12.46 7.15 -3.79
C GLU A 15 -12.04 6.28 -2.59
N ASP A 16 -11.20 5.26 -2.81
CA ASP A 16 -10.74 4.36 -1.75
C ASP A 16 -9.48 4.88 -1.04
N PHE A 17 -8.98 6.07 -1.39
CA PHE A 17 -7.76 6.67 -0.85
C PHE A 17 -8.01 7.76 0.21
N PRO A 18 -7.10 7.93 1.20
CA PRO A 18 -5.86 7.17 1.40
C PRO A 18 -6.13 5.75 1.91
N MET A 19 -5.20 4.84 1.60
CA MET A 19 -5.31 3.43 1.94
C MET A 19 -4.26 3.00 2.98
N LEU A 20 -4.65 2.07 3.85
CA LEU A 20 -3.73 1.33 4.71
C LEU A 20 -3.73 -0.15 4.32
N VAL A 21 -2.56 -0.75 4.16
CA VAL A 21 -2.38 -2.21 4.03
C VAL A 21 -1.48 -2.71 5.16
N ASN A 22 -2.08 -3.25 6.21
CA ASN A 22 -1.34 -3.74 7.38
C ASN A 22 -1.01 -5.23 7.27
N GLY A 23 0.21 -5.58 7.65
CA GLY A 23 0.63 -6.95 7.87
C GLY A 23 1.88 -7.00 8.75
N GLN A 24 1.84 -7.81 9.81
CA GLN A 24 2.97 -7.98 10.72
C GLN A 24 4.23 -8.43 9.96
N ALA A 25 5.35 -7.77 10.25
CA ALA A 25 6.62 -8.08 9.61
C ALA A 25 7.07 -9.51 9.99
N PHE A 26 7.77 -10.16 9.07
CA PHE A 26 8.22 -11.57 9.17
C PHE A 26 7.10 -12.62 9.22
N ILE A 27 5.83 -12.22 9.20
CA ILE A 27 4.70 -13.14 9.00
C ILE A 27 4.39 -13.22 7.50
N GLN A 28 4.32 -14.45 6.98
CA GLN A 28 3.93 -14.71 5.59
C GLN A 28 2.41 -14.56 5.39
N SER A 29 1.86 -13.40 5.76
CA SER A 29 0.43 -13.12 5.74
C SER A 29 -0.09 -12.85 4.31
N GLY A 30 0.78 -12.35 3.43
CA GLY A 30 0.42 -11.96 2.06
C GLY A 30 0.38 -10.44 1.83
N ALA A 31 0.44 -9.63 2.88
CA ALA A 31 0.32 -8.16 2.78
C ALA A 31 1.32 -7.53 1.80
N SER A 32 2.59 -7.96 1.84
CA SER A 32 3.63 -7.44 0.94
C SER A 32 3.37 -7.80 -0.52
N PHE A 33 2.90 -9.02 -0.80
CA PHE A 33 2.54 -9.40 -2.17
C PHE A 33 1.30 -8.63 -2.63
N PHE A 34 0.33 -8.46 -1.72
CA PHE A 34 -0.90 -7.75 -1.98
C PHE A 34 -0.67 -6.27 -2.32
N SER A 35 0.13 -5.54 -1.56
CA SER A 35 0.36 -4.10 -1.81
C SER A 35 1.08 -3.84 -3.13
N VAL A 36 2.05 -4.69 -3.48
CA VAL A 36 2.70 -4.62 -4.80
C VAL A 36 1.72 -4.93 -5.92
N SER A 37 0.91 -5.96 -5.74
CA SER A 37 -0.14 -6.36 -6.69
C SER A 37 -1.21 -5.31 -6.90
N LEU A 38 -1.64 -4.64 -5.82
CA LEU A 38 -2.61 -3.54 -5.85
C LEU A 38 -2.06 -2.38 -6.67
N MET A 39 -0.81 -2.00 -6.40
CA MET A 39 -0.12 -0.94 -7.15
C MET A 39 0.00 -1.27 -8.63
N THR A 40 0.37 -2.51 -8.98
CA THR A 40 0.41 -2.97 -10.37
C THR A 40 -0.96 -2.85 -11.04
N LYS A 41 -2.02 -3.31 -10.37
CA LYS A 41 -3.38 -3.27 -10.92
C LYS A 41 -3.88 -1.85 -11.16
N LEU A 42 -3.64 -0.93 -10.23
CA LEU A 42 -4.00 0.49 -10.39
C LEU A 42 -3.29 1.11 -11.61
N PHE A 43 -2.01 0.76 -11.83
CA PHE A 43 -1.30 1.15 -13.05
C PHE A 43 -1.85 0.48 -14.31
N GLU A 44 -2.25 -0.79 -14.24
CA GLU A 44 -2.92 -1.47 -15.35
C GLU A 44 -4.24 -0.78 -15.75
N GLU A 45 -4.94 -0.21 -14.77
CA GLU A 45 -6.17 0.57 -14.94
C GLU A 45 -5.93 2.01 -15.42
N GLY A 46 -4.66 2.41 -15.61
CA GLY A 46 -4.25 3.67 -16.24
C GLY A 46 -3.78 4.75 -15.27
N GLU A 47 -3.65 4.44 -13.97
CA GLU A 47 -3.18 5.41 -12.99
C GLU A 47 -1.68 5.70 -13.13
N LYS A 48 -1.30 6.95 -12.84
CA LYS A 48 0.11 7.31 -12.68
C LYS A 48 0.55 6.94 -11.28
N ILE A 49 1.78 6.43 -11.15
CA ILE A 49 2.23 5.83 -9.90
C ILE A 49 3.67 6.20 -9.54
N VAL A 50 3.96 6.21 -8.25
CA VAL A 50 5.30 6.28 -7.65
C VAL A 50 5.47 5.08 -6.72
N PHE A 51 6.40 4.20 -7.08
CA PHE A 51 6.72 3.00 -6.32
C PHE A 51 7.98 3.23 -5.48
N PHE A 52 7.83 3.19 -4.16
CA PHE A 52 8.94 3.32 -3.21
C PHE A 52 8.99 2.14 -2.23
N THR A 53 10.20 1.62 -2.03
CA THR A 53 10.53 0.67 -0.96
C THR A 53 12.03 0.56 -0.78
N GLY A 54 12.47 0.39 0.46
CA GLY A 54 13.85 0.04 0.82
C GLY A 54 14.22 -1.40 0.51
N PHE A 55 13.26 -2.25 0.10
CA PHE A 55 13.45 -3.69 -0.04
C PHE A 55 13.56 -4.08 -1.53
N PRO A 56 14.74 -4.49 -2.01
CA PRO A 56 14.93 -4.89 -3.40
C PRO A 56 13.96 -5.97 -3.91
N PRO A 57 13.61 -7.02 -3.13
CA PRO A 57 12.68 -8.05 -3.60
C PRO A 57 11.29 -7.52 -3.94
N ALA A 58 10.81 -6.47 -3.26
CA ALA A 58 9.53 -5.86 -3.58
C ALA A 58 9.58 -5.09 -4.92
N LYS A 59 10.71 -4.44 -5.23
CA LYS A 59 10.93 -3.81 -6.54
C LYS A 59 11.03 -4.86 -7.65
N GLU A 60 11.73 -5.97 -7.42
CA GLU A 60 11.80 -7.08 -8.37
C GLU A 60 10.42 -7.68 -8.64
N LEU A 61 9.64 -7.97 -7.59
CA LEU A 61 8.27 -8.45 -7.74
C LEU A 61 7.44 -7.47 -8.57
N PHE A 62 7.53 -6.18 -8.27
CA PHE A 62 6.80 -5.15 -9.00
C PHE A 62 7.17 -5.14 -10.50
N ARG A 63 8.46 -5.14 -10.82
CA ARG A 63 8.95 -5.21 -12.21
C ARG A 63 8.50 -6.49 -12.92
N ASN A 64 8.53 -7.62 -12.23
CA ASN A 64 8.08 -8.89 -12.79
C ASN A 64 6.58 -8.88 -13.10
N GLN A 65 5.75 -8.28 -12.25
CA GLN A 65 4.32 -8.14 -12.50
C GLN A 65 4.02 -7.17 -13.65
N LEU A 66 4.81 -6.11 -13.81
CA LEU A 66 4.67 -5.16 -14.93
C LEU A 66 5.13 -5.71 -16.29
N GLY A 67 6.08 -6.65 -16.28
CA GLY A 67 6.68 -7.19 -17.51
C GLY A 67 7.28 -6.09 -18.39
N SER A 68 6.86 -6.03 -19.65
CA SER A 68 7.37 -5.06 -20.62
C SER A 68 6.97 -3.60 -20.33
N ARG A 69 6.01 -3.35 -19.43
CA ARG A 69 5.51 -2.01 -19.11
C ARG A 69 6.34 -1.26 -18.07
N VAL A 70 7.44 -1.85 -17.58
CA VAL A 70 8.30 -1.24 -16.54
C VAL A 70 8.86 0.14 -16.92
N ASN A 71 9.03 0.42 -18.21
CA ASN A 71 9.57 1.68 -18.73
C ASN A 71 8.47 2.70 -19.13
N ASP A 72 7.23 2.47 -18.72
CA ASP A 72 6.13 3.40 -19.01
C ASP A 72 6.35 4.73 -18.25
N LYS A 73 6.15 5.86 -18.95
CA LYS A 73 6.30 7.22 -18.39
C LYS A 73 5.40 7.50 -17.19
N ASN A 74 4.32 6.73 -17.02
CA ASN A 74 3.40 6.86 -15.91
C ASN A 74 3.91 6.15 -14.65
N ILE A 75 5.04 5.45 -14.71
CA ILE A 75 5.68 4.79 -13.58
C ILE A 75 6.95 5.53 -13.19
N ILE A 76 7.07 5.84 -11.90
CA ILE A 76 8.33 6.25 -11.28
C ILE A 76 8.70 5.20 -10.25
N ILE A 77 9.82 4.49 -10.47
CA ILE A 77 10.39 3.57 -9.47
C ILE A 77 11.57 4.26 -8.83
N ILE A 78 11.49 4.49 -7.52
CA ILE A 78 12.57 5.16 -6.80
C ILE A 78 13.59 4.11 -6.39
N GLU A 79 14.73 4.09 -7.09
CA GLU A 79 15.74 3.04 -6.97
C GLU A 79 16.45 3.03 -5.61
N SER A 80 16.65 4.21 -5.03
CA SER A 80 17.21 4.32 -3.68
C SER A 80 16.25 3.74 -2.64
N GLY A 81 16.80 3.08 -1.62
CA GLY A 81 16.06 2.71 -0.41
C GLY A 81 16.19 3.75 0.71
N ASP A 82 17.04 4.75 0.51
CA ASP A 82 17.36 5.79 1.48
C ASP A 82 16.24 6.84 1.58
N GLU A 83 15.87 7.16 2.81
CA GLU A 83 14.75 8.06 3.12
C GLU A 83 14.97 9.48 2.60
N GLU A 84 16.17 10.05 2.80
CA GLU A 84 16.46 11.43 2.37
C GLU A 84 16.37 11.56 0.85
N ASN A 85 16.92 10.57 0.13
CA ASN A 85 16.81 10.53 -1.31
C ASN A 85 15.35 10.38 -1.75
N PHE A 86 14.54 9.57 -1.07
CA PHE A 86 13.12 9.46 -1.40
C PHE A 86 12.39 10.80 -1.25
N ILE A 87 12.61 11.52 -0.15
CA ILE A 87 12.01 12.83 0.07
C ILE A 87 12.42 13.80 -1.05
N LYS A 88 13.71 13.82 -1.43
CA LYS A 88 14.21 14.66 -2.54
C LYS A 88 13.59 14.28 -3.88
N GLU A 89 13.44 13.00 -4.17
CA GLU A 89 12.79 12.54 -5.40
C GLU A 89 11.31 12.97 -5.43
N LEU A 90 10.58 12.83 -4.32
CA LEU A 90 9.20 13.32 -4.22
C LEU A 90 9.09 14.82 -4.53
N ASP A 91 10.03 15.63 -4.03
CA ASP A 91 10.07 17.08 -4.28
C ASP A 91 10.27 17.44 -5.76
N ASN A 92 10.86 16.54 -6.55
CA ASN A 92 11.16 16.77 -7.96
C ASN A 92 10.04 16.28 -8.91
N ILE A 93 9.02 15.58 -8.39
CA ILE A 93 7.91 15.07 -9.20
C ILE A 93 6.86 16.16 -9.36
N GLY A 94 6.87 16.83 -10.52
CA GLY A 94 5.98 17.97 -10.79
C GLY A 94 4.48 17.65 -10.80
N ASP A 95 4.08 16.40 -11.05
CA ASP A 95 2.70 15.93 -11.05
C ASP A 95 2.39 14.95 -9.89
N LEU A 96 3.06 15.11 -8.74
CA LEU A 96 2.93 14.20 -7.60
C LEU A 96 1.47 14.05 -7.13
N ASP A 97 0.71 15.15 -7.07
CA ASP A 97 -0.70 15.16 -6.64
C ASP A 97 -1.62 14.29 -7.54
N GLU A 98 -1.21 14.01 -8.78
CA GLU A 98 -1.94 13.14 -9.71
C GLU A 98 -1.53 11.67 -9.60
N ARG A 99 -0.50 11.36 -8.82
CA ARG A 99 0.11 10.02 -8.73
C ARG A 99 -0.28 9.30 -7.45
N ILE A 100 -0.53 8.01 -7.60
CA ILE A 100 -0.65 7.10 -6.46
C ILE A 100 0.76 6.80 -5.94
N VAL A 101 1.00 7.00 -4.65
CA VAL A 101 2.28 6.71 -3.99
C VAL A 101 2.11 5.47 -3.13
N LEU A 102 2.92 4.44 -3.40
CA LEU A 102 3.06 3.31 -2.47
C LEU A 102 4.21 3.61 -1.51
N PHE A 103 3.87 3.86 -0.25
CA PHE A 103 4.82 3.96 0.85
C PHE A 103 4.89 2.61 1.57
N LYS A 104 5.82 1.76 1.13
CA LYS A 104 5.94 0.38 1.62
C LYS A 104 7.01 0.25 2.71
N ASN A 105 6.80 -0.70 3.62
CA ASN A 105 7.64 -0.98 4.78
C ASN A 105 7.74 0.21 5.72
N ILE A 106 6.58 0.80 6.02
CA ILE A 106 6.44 2.00 6.86
C ILE A 106 7.13 1.86 8.23
N GLU A 107 7.33 0.63 8.73
CA GLU A 107 8.05 0.33 9.96
C GLU A 107 9.54 0.69 9.93
N GLU A 108 10.15 0.80 8.75
CA GLU A 108 11.59 1.09 8.59
C GLU A 108 11.91 2.58 8.47
N TYR A 109 10.89 3.44 8.47
CA TYR A 109 11.04 4.86 8.14
C TYR A 109 10.65 5.78 9.28
N SER A 110 11.13 7.02 9.19
CA SER A 110 10.95 8.01 10.24
C SER A 110 9.61 8.77 10.12
N GLN A 111 9.27 9.47 11.21
CA GLN A 111 8.15 10.41 11.26
C GLN A 111 8.26 11.50 10.18
N ASN A 112 9.47 11.88 9.76
CA ASN A 112 9.67 12.93 8.74
C ASN A 112 9.10 12.52 7.38
N LEU A 113 9.38 11.29 6.93
CA LEU A 113 8.82 10.80 5.68
C LEU A 113 7.30 10.61 5.77
N PHE A 114 6.80 10.13 6.90
CA PHE A 114 5.36 10.08 7.14
C PHE A 114 4.74 11.48 7.05
N ASP A 115 5.33 12.49 7.67
CA ASP A 115 4.82 13.87 7.66
C ASP A 115 4.80 14.47 6.25
N LYS A 116 5.72 14.05 5.38
CA LYS A 116 5.74 14.42 3.96
C LYS A 116 4.54 13.86 3.19
N LEU A 117 4.14 12.62 3.48
CA LEU A 117 3.12 11.88 2.71
C LEU A 117 1.74 11.88 3.35
N LYS A 118 1.59 12.18 4.65
CA LYS A 118 0.30 12.09 5.37
C LYS A 118 -0.82 12.96 4.77
N ASN A 119 -0.46 14.05 4.09
CA ASN A 119 -1.41 14.94 3.43
C ASN A 119 -1.58 14.64 1.93
N HIS A 120 -0.76 13.74 1.37
CA HIS A 120 -0.89 13.31 -0.02
C HIS A 120 -2.10 12.37 -0.14
N LYS A 121 -3.10 12.80 -0.93
CA LYS A 121 -4.41 12.15 -0.98
C LYS A 121 -4.35 10.74 -1.52
N LEU A 122 -3.48 10.47 -2.49
CA LEU A 122 -3.38 9.21 -3.21
C LEU A 122 -2.23 8.37 -2.65
N THR A 123 -2.22 8.10 -1.34
CA THR A 123 -1.17 7.30 -0.69
C THR A 123 -1.69 5.94 -0.26
N ILE A 124 -0.90 4.90 -0.52
CA ILE A 124 -1.03 3.57 0.10
C ILE A 124 0.08 3.44 1.12
N PHE A 125 -0.27 3.41 2.40
CA PHE A 125 0.65 3.08 3.49
C PHE A 125 0.65 1.57 3.67
N SER A 126 1.81 0.91 3.58
CA SER A 126 1.88 -0.55 3.68
C SER A 126 3.02 -1.01 4.58
N GLY A 127 2.72 -1.84 5.59
CA GLY A 127 3.72 -2.43 6.47
C GLY A 127 3.16 -2.87 7.82
N ASP A 128 4.04 -2.94 8.81
CA ASP A 128 3.74 -3.35 10.18
C ASP A 128 3.45 -2.12 11.05
N VAL A 129 2.17 -1.80 11.22
CA VAL A 129 1.73 -0.62 11.97
C VAL A 129 2.22 -0.64 13.42
N ASP A 130 2.30 -1.81 14.05
CA ASP A 130 2.69 -1.92 15.46
C ASP A 130 4.18 -1.63 15.67
N LYS A 131 4.99 -1.65 14.60
CA LYS A 131 6.45 -1.37 14.64
C LYS A 131 6.82 0.01 14.12
N CYS A 132 5.89 0.76 13.53
CA CYS A 132 6.23 2.05 12.95
C CYS A 132 6.41 3.14 14.02
N ALA A 133 7.40 4.02 13.81
CA ALA A 133 7.74 5.11 14.72
C ALA A 133 6.62 6.16 14.86
N PHE A 134 5.66 6.14 13.94
CA PHE A 134 4.58 7.13 13.80
C PHE A 134 3.18 6.50 13.91
N SER A 135 3.07 5.31 14.51
CA SER A 135 1.82 4.54 14.62
C SER A 135 0.66 5.36 15.16
N ASN A 136 0.86 6.09 16.26
CA ASN A 136 -0.15 6.95 16.86
C ASN A 136 -0.70 8.03 15.91
N SER A 137 0.13 8.54 15.00
CA SER A 137 -0.27 9.54 14.01
C SER A 137 -0.96 8.88 12.82
N LEU A 138 -0.42 7.75 12.35
CA LEU A 138 -0.99 6.94 11.27
C LEU A 138 -2.41 6.47 11.62
N MET A 139 -2.62 5.99 12.84
CA MET A 139 -3.92 5.46 13.31
C MET A 139 -5.00 6.53 13.47
N LYS A 140 -4.63 7.82 13.44
CA LYS A 140 -5.59 8.94 13.47
C LYS A 140 -6.00 9.41 12.08
N MET A 141 -5.42 8.85 11.02
CA MET A 141 -5.78 9.19 9.65
C MET A 141 -7.16 8.64 9.29
N ASP A 142 -7.93 9.42 8.53
CA ASP A 142 -9.20 8.99 7.94
C ASP A 142 -8.96 8.17 6.67
N PHE A 143 -8.54 6.91 6.85
CA PHE A 143 -8.38 5.99 5.73
C PHE A 143 -9.72 5.62 5.12
N LYS A 144 -9.86 5.80 3.80
CA LYS A 144 -11.06 5.40 3.06
C LYS A 144 -11.15 3.89 2.86
N ALA A 145 -10.00 3.22 2.85
CA ALA A 145 -9.92 1.77 2.92
C ALA A 145 -8.73 1.31 3.77
N GLN A 146 -8.98 0.33 4.63
CA GLN A 146 -7.97 -0.38 5.42
C GLN A 146 -8.03 -1.86 5.08
N ILE A 147 -6.88 -2.45 4.76
CA ILE A 147 -6.74 -3.85 4.37
C ILE A 147 -5.80 -4.51 5.37
N LEU A 148 -6.36 -5.38 6.19
CA LEU A 148 -5.68 -5.94 7.36
C LEU A 148 -5.43 -7.43 7.12
N PHE A 149 -4.20 -7.80 6.83
CA PHE A 149 -3.77 -9.21 6.77
C PHE A 149 -3.42 -9.76 8.15
N THR A 150 -3.16 -8.85 9.08
CA THR A 150 -3.08 -9.08 10.52
C THR A 150 -3.72 -7.87 11.19
N TYR A 151 -4.32 -8.06 12.36
CA TYR A 151 -4.90 -6.96 13.10
C TYR A 151 -3.82 -6.25 13.92
N PRO A 152 -3.66 -4.92 13.79
CA PRO A 152 -2.78 -4.16 14.69
C PRO A 152 -3.24 -4.33 16.14
N GLU A 153 -2.30 -4.34 17.08
CA GLU A 153 -2.60 -4.49 18.52
C GLU A 153 -3.40 -3.29 19.05
N ASN A 154 -3.06 -2.09 18.57
CA ASN A 154 -3.64 -0.84 19.04
C ASN A 154 -4.87 -0.38 18.22
N LEU A 155 -5.37 -1.21 17.31
CA LEU A 155 -6.57 -0.92 16.54
C LEU A 155 -7.76 -1.75 17.07
N GLU A 156 -8.73 -1.07 17.65
CA GLU A 156 -10.01 -1.67 18.00
C GLU A 156 -10.81 -1.92 16.71
N ILE A 157 -11.16 -3.19 16.50
CA ILE A 157 -11.94 -3.64 15.34
C ILE A 157 -13.07 -4.48 15.91
N GLU A 158 -14.30 -3.97 15.81
CA GLU A 158 -15.46 -4.61 16.42
C GLU A 158 -15.72 -6.01 15.84
N ASN A 159 -15.43 -6.21 14.55
CA ASN A 159 -15.72 -7.45 13.82
C ASN A 159 -14.44 -8.16 13.36
N LYS A 160 -13.55 -8.49 14.29
CA LYS A 160 -12.39 -9.34 13.95
C LYS A 160 -12.87 -10.71 13.48
N ILE A 161 -12.42 -11.09 12.30
CA ILE A 161 -12.68 -12.40 11.68
C ILE A 161 -11.39 -13.20 11.58
N ASP A 162 -11.51 -14.52 11.69
CA ASP A 162 -10.41 -15.43 11.39
C ASP A 162 -10.10 -15.39 9.90
N LEU A 163 -8.88 -14.98 9.56
CA LEU A 163 -8.47 -14.78 8.18
C LEU A 163 -7.83 -16.05 7.60
N PRO A 164 -8.32 -16.55 6.45
CA PRO A 164 -7.59 -17.56 5.69
C PRO A 164 -6.19 -17.07 5.30
N LYS A 165 -5.26 -18.00 5.11
CA LYS A 165 -3.90 -17.66 4.64
C LYS A 165 -3.97 -16.85 3.34
N PHE A 166 -3.14 -15.82 3.22
CA PHE A 166 -3.08 -14.94 2.03
C PHE A 166 -4.37 -14.16 1.76
N SER A 167 -5.25 -14.04 2.76
CA SER A 167 -6.44 -13.18 2.72
C SER A 167 -6.33 -12.06 3.75
N GLY A 168 -6.94 -10.93 3.46
CA GLY A 168 -7.06 -9.79 4.37
C GLY A 168 -8.52 -9.50 4.72
N HIS A 169 -8.73 -8.71 5.78
CA HIS A 169 -10.00 -8.06 6.06
C HIS A 169 -9.95 -6.65 5.47
N ILE A 170 -10.80 -6.33 4.50
CA ILE A 170 -10.97 -4.96 4.01
C ILE A 170 -12.10 -4.27 4.76
N ILE A 171 -11.83 -3.04 5.22
CA ILE A 171 -12.74 -2.17 5.94
C ILE A 171 -12.68 -0.80 5.27
N GLY A 172 -13.77 -0.36 4.68
CA GLY A 172 -13.89 0.95 4.05
C GLY A 172 -15.35 1.34 3.86
N GLU A 173 -15.59 2.57 3.42
CA GLU A 173 -16.94 3.11 3.20
C GLU A 173 -17.68 2.33 2.09
N ARG A 174 -16.95 1.95 1.04
CA ARG A 174 -17.48 1.27 -0.15
C ARG A 174 -17.23 -0.23 -0.15
N LEU A 175 -16.16 -0.69 0.49
CA LEU A 175 -15.65 -2.05 0.42
C LEU A 175 -15.55 -2.67 1.82
N ASN A 176 -16.15 -3.83 2.03
CA ASN A 176 -16.09 -4.54 3.30
C ASN A 176 -16.12 -6.06 3.11
N GLY A 177 -15.23 -6.80 3.80
CA GLY A 177 -15.26 -8.26 3.82
C GLY A 177 -13.88 -8.91 3.75
N ILE A 178 -13.85 -10.19 3.36
CA ILE A 178 -12.60 -10.93 3.17
C ILE A 178 -12.09 -10.64 1.76
N ILE A 179 -10.91 -10.04 1.66
CA ILE A 179 -10.24 -9.74 0.40
C ILE A 179 -9.11 -10.73 0.11
N ARG A 180 -8.99 -11.17 -1.14
CA ARG A 180 -7.88 -11.99 -1.63
C ARG A 180 -7.53 -11.69 -3.08
N ILE A 181 -6.36 -12.17 -3.51
CA ILE A 181 -5.93 -12.13 -4.90
C ILE A 181 -6.18 -13.48 -5.55
N GLU A 182 -6.78 -13.47 -6.73
CA GLU A 182 -6.82 -14.61 -7.65
C GLU A 182 -5.85 -14.34 -8.81
N GLN A 183 -4.92 -15.28 -9.02
CA GLN A 183 -3.92 -15.21 -10.09
C GLN A 183 -4.47 -15.76 -11.40
#